data_AF-A0AAU0LSZ1-F1
#
_entry.id   AF-A0AAU0LSZ1-F1
#
_cell.length_a   1.000
_cell.length_b   1.000
_cell.length_c   1.000
_cell.angle_alpha   90.00
_cell.angle_beta   90.00
_cell.angle_gamma   90.00
#
_symmetry.space_group_name_H-M   'P 1'
#
loop_
_entity.id
_entity.type
_entity.pdbx_description
1 polymer ?
#
loop_
_entity_poly.entity_id
_entity_poly.type
_entity_poly.pdbx_seq_one_letter_code
_entity_poly.pdbx_strand_id
1 'polypeptide(L)'
;MSSLKKLKAKQKKKPVSNALKLVLFFNKLEKQNLIEFKNNAVYIYRVLLTLGDKPQLFEQNLYSYAVSTGFIKRGDQLKIIDIETDAVIK
;
A
#
# COMPACT_ATOMS: atom_id res chain seq x y z
N MET A 1 14.75 -52.72 14.03
CA MET A 1 14.28 -51.40 14.50
C MET A 1 14.93 -50.33 13.64
N SER A 2 14.20 -49.69 12.74
CA SER A 2 14.73 -48.54 12.00
C SER A 2 13.71 -47.42 12.01
N SER A 3 13.99 -46.43 12.83
CA SER A 3 13.16 -45.27 13.11
C SER A 3 13.18 -44.34 11.89
N LEU A 4 12.14 -44.41 11.06
CA LEU A 4 11.85 -43.44 10.01
C LEU A 4 11.73 -42.04 10.64
N LYS A 5 12.84 -41.29 10.64
CA LYS A 5 12.88 -39.86 10.93
C LYS A 5 11.98 -39.16 9.91
N LYS A 6 10.73 -38.91 10.31
CA LYS A 6 9.83 -37.98 9.63
C LYS A 6 10.47 -36.59 9.65
N LEU A 7 11.20 -36.26 8.59
CA LEU A 7 11.58 -34.89 8.27
C LEU A 7 10.29 -34.08 8.12
N LYS A 8 9.90 -33.37 9.19
CA LYS A 8 8.95 -32.27 9.09
C LYS A 8 9.62 -31.19 8.25
N ALA A 9 9.40 -31.21 6.94
CA ALA A 9 9.76 -30.11 6.07
C ALA A 9 9.08 -28.85 6.62
N LYS A 10 9.86 -27.97 7.26
CA LYS A 10 9.42 -26.62 7.60
C LYS A 10 8.91 -26.01 6.30
N GLN A 11 7.59 -25.83 6.18
CA GLN A 11 6.99 -25.04 5.12
C GLN A 11 7.67 -23.68 5.15
N LYS A 12 8.62 -23.47 4.24
CA LYS A 12 9.24 -22.16 4.04
C LYS A 12 8.08 -21.25 3.66
N LYS A 13 7.73 -20.31 4.54
CA LYS A 13 6.70 -19.31 4.28
C LYS A 13 7.05 -18.71 2.92
N LYS A 14 6.22 -18.96 1.91
CA LYS A 14 6.41 -18.40 0.57
C LYS A 14 6.58 -16.89 0.77
N PRO A 15 7.64 -16.26 0.23
CA PRO A 15 7.84 -14.84 0.40
C PRO A 15 6.57 -14.16 -0.12
N VAL A 16 5.85 -13.49 0.78
CA VAL A 16 4.67 -12.72 0.39
C VAL A 16 5.18 -11.73 -0.65
N SER A 17 4.69 -11.88 -1.88
CA SER A 17 5.07 -11.01 -3.00
C SER A 17 4.98 -9.56 -2.56
N ASN A 18 5.98 -8.74 -2.90
CA ASN A 18 6.03 -7.34 -2.51
C ASN A 18 4.73 -6.59 -2.86
N ALA A 19 4.08 -6.97 -3.95
CA ALA A 19 2.78 -6.43 -4.36
C ALA A 19 1.65 -6.70 -3.34
N LEU A 20 1.57 -7.92 -2.79
CA LEU A 20 0.57 -8.25 -1.77
C LEU A 20 0.84 -7.50 -0.46
N LYS A 21 2.11 -7.27 -0.11
CA LYS A 21 2.46 -6.46 1.05
C LYS A 21 2.02 -5.00 0.89
N LEU A 22 2.19 -4.43 -0.31
CA LEU A 22 1.74 -3.08 -0.64
C LEU A 22 0.22 -2.95 -0.57
N VAL A 23 -0.51 -3.89 -1.18
CA VAL A 23 -1.98 -3.92 -1.13
C VAL A 23 -2.47 -4.03 0.32
N LEU A 24 -1.88 -4.93 1.12
CA LEU A 24 -2.23 -5.06 2.54
C LEU A 24 -1.89 -3.81 3.36
N PHE A 25 -0.82 -3.11 3.01
CA PHE A 25 -0.41 -1.88 3.67
C PHE A 25 -1.42 -0.76 3.44
N PHE A 26 -1.76 -0.45 2.18
CA PHE A 26 -2.74 0.60 1.90
C PHE A 26 -4.15 0.24 2.36
N ASN A 27 -4.56 -1.03 2.26
CA ASN A 27 -5.85 -1.48 2.81
C ASN A 27 -5.91 -1.29 4.35
N LYS A 28 -4.79 -1.49 5.07
CA LYS A 28 -4.74 -1.17 6.51
C LYS A 28 -4.86 0.32 6.78
N LEU A 29 -4.19 1.16 5.99
CA LEU A 29 -4.30 2.61 6.13
C LEU A 29 -5.73 3.09 5.89
N GLU A 30 -6.40 2.54 4.88
CA GLU A 30 -7.80 2.85 4.57
C GLU A 30 -8.74 2.42 5.70
N LYS A 31 -8.57 1.21 6.23
CA LYS A 31 -9.34 0.72 7.40
C LYS A 31 -9.13 1.54 8.67
N GLN A 32 -8.00 2.23 8.79
CA GLN A 32 -7.69 3.10 9.92
C GLN A 32 -8.13 4.55 9.67
N ASN A 33 -8.81 4.83 8.55
CA ASN A 33 -9.18 6.18 8.10
C ASN A 33 -7.98 7.13 8.01
N LEU A 34 -6.79 6.58 7.73
CA LEU A 34 -5.58 7.36 7.49
C LEU A 34 -5.46 7.80 6.04
N ILE A 35 -6.10 7.06 5.13
CA ILE A 35 -6.28 7.41 3.73
C ILE A 35 -7.72 7.15 3.31
N GLU A 36 -8.24 7.97 2.39
CA GLU A 36 -9.54 7.77 1.76
C GLU A 36 -9.43 8.00 0.25
N PHE A 37 -9.88 7.06 -0.56
CA PHE A 37 -9.91 7.21 -2.02
C PHE A 37 -11.28 7.66 -2.49
N LYS A 38 -11.35 8.80 -3.17
CA LYS A 38 -12.61 9.38 -3.67
C LYS A 38 -12.37 10.23 -4.90
N ASN A 39 -13.19 10.08 -5.95
CA ASN A 39 -13.19 10.92 -7.14
C ASN A 39 -11.79 11.12 -7.79
N ASN A 40 -11.03 10.05 -7.98
CA ASN A 40 -9.64 10.07 -8.48
C ASN A 40 -8.65 10.86 -7.60
N ALA A 41 -9.04 11.14 -6.36
CA ALA A 41 -8.20 11.72 -5.34
C ALA A 41 -7.98 10.72 -4.20
N VAL A 42 -6.84 10.87 -3.53
CA VAL A 42 -6.56 10.23 -2.27
C VAL A 42 -6.40 11.32 -1.22
N TYR A 43 -7.24 11.26 -0.21
CA TYR A 43 -7.17 12.08 0.98
C TYR A 43 -6.21 11.39 1.94
N ILE A 44 -5.16 12.07 2.37
CA ILE A 44 -4.13 11.54 3.25
C ILE A 44 -3.58 12.63 4.17
N TYR A 45 -3.19 12.26 5.39
CA TYR A 45 -2.43 13.17 6.25
C TYR A 45 -1.05 13.47 5.65
N ARG A 46 -0.68 14.74 5.51
CA ARG A 46 0.63 15.15 4.94
C ARG A 46 1.82 14.47 5.61
N VAL A 47 1.76 14.22 6.92
CA VAL A 47 2.83 13.53 7.66
C VAL A 47 3.13 12.13 7.11
N LEU A 48 2.12 11.42 6.59
CA LEU A 48 2.27 10.07 6.03
C LEU A 48 3.08 10.07 4.73
N LEU A 49 3.01 11.14 3.94
CA LEU A 49 3.84 11.29 2.73
C LEU A 49 5.33 11.47 3.08
N THR A 50 5.61 12.06 4.24
CA THR A 50 6.97 12.28 4.75
C THR A 50 7.50 11.14 5.63
N LEU A 51 6.66 10.15 5.94
CA LEU A 51 7.03 9.06 6.84
C LEU A 51 7.87 8.01 6.10
N GLY A 52 9.15 7.97 6.46
CA GLY A 52 10.12 6.99 6.00
C GLY A 52 11.26 7.59 5.18
N ASP A 53 12.28 6.79 4.91
CA ASP A 53 13.53 7.26 4.29
C ASP A 53 13.38 7.66 2.81
N LYS A 54 12.26 7.29 2.17
CA LYS A 54 12.03 7.43 0.72
C LYS A 54 10.59 7.84 0.39
N PRO A 55 10.21 9.12 0.59
CA PRO A 55 8.84 9.61 0.34
C PRO A 55 8.38 9.39 -1.10
N GLN A 56 9.27 9.52 -2.08
CA GLN A 56 8.98 9.28 -3.50
C GLN A 56 8.49 7.85 -3.79
N LEU A 57 8.99 6.85 -3.05
CA LEU A 57 8.52 5.47 -3.21
C LEU A 57 7.11 5.29 -2.65
N PHE A 58 6.73 6.05 -1.61
CA PHE A 58 5.38 6.00 -1.07
C PHE A 58 4.37 6.46 -2.11
N GLU A 59 4.60 7.60 -2.76
CA GLU A 59 3.73 8.14 -3.81
C GLU A 59 3.61 7.17 -5.00
N GLN A 60 4.72 6.60 -5.47
CA GLN A 60 4.70 5.60 -6.55
C GLN A 60 3.92 4.34 -6.17
N ASN A 61 4.08 3.88 -4.93
CA ASN A 61 3.35 2.73 -4.42
C ASN A 61 1.85 3.05 -4.26
N LEU A 62 1.51 4.26 -3.84
CA LEU A 62 0.13 4.74 -3.72
C LEU A 62 -0.54 4.83 -5.09
N TYR A 63 0.17 5.35 -6.10
CA TYR A 63 -0.27 5.34 -7.49
C TYR A 63 -0.50 3.92 -7.99
N SER A 64 0.49 3.04 -7.80
CA SER A 64 0.41 1.65 -8.23
C SER A 64 -0.76 0.91 -7.59
N TYR A 65 -1.01 1.18 -6.30
CA TYR A 65 -2.15 0.66 -5.57
C TYR A 65 -3.46 1.16 -6.18
N ALA A 66 -3.63 2.47 -6.36
CA ALA A 66 -4.83 3.08 -6.93
C ALA A 66 -5.16 2.56 -8.34
N VAL A 67 -4.14 2.33 -9.18
CA VAL A 67 -4.31 1.69 -10.49
C VAL A 67 -4.72 0.22 -10.33
N SER A 68 -4.07 -0.52 -9.42
CA SER A 68 -4.34 -1.95 -9.22
C SER A 68 -5.73 -2.25 -8.67
N THR A 69 -6.28 -1.34 -7.87
CA THR A 69 -7.63 -1.46 -7.29
C THR A 69 -8.71 -0.81 -8.16
N GLY A 70 -8.34 -0.14 -9.25
CA GLY A 70 -9.27 0.48 -10.19
C GLY A 70 -9.83 1.83 -9.73
N PHE A 71 -9.24 2.48 -8.71
CA PHE A 71 -9.61 3.84 -8.33
C PHE A 71 -9.27 4.86 -9.40
N ILE A 72 -8.21 4.61 -10.17
CA ILE A 72 -7.81 5.40 -11.33
C ILE A 72 -7.38 4.49 -12.48
N LYS A 73 -7.44 4.97 -13.72
CA LYS A 73 -6.87 4.25 -14.85
C LYS A 73 -5.38 4.52 -14.96
N ARG A 74 -4.65 3.58 -15.55
CA ARG A 74 -3.24 3.79 -15.87
C ARG A 74 -3.10 4.98 -16.82
N GLY A 75 -2.25 5.94 -16.47
CA GLY A 75 -2.09 7.20 -17.19
C GLY A 75 -2.92 8.35 -16.64
N ASP A 76 -3.94 8.08 -15.81
CA ASP A 76 -4.65 9.14 -15.09
C ASP A 76 -3.75 9.73 -13.99
N GLN A 77 -3.96 11.01 -13.68
CA GLN A 77 -3.27 11.66 -12.56
C GLN A 77 -4.01 11.37 -11.25
N LEU A 78 -3.30 10.81 -10.26
CA LEU A 78 -3.79 10.69 -8.89
C LEU A 78 -3.64 12.05 -8.20
N LYS A 79 -4.75 12.63 -7.73
CA LYS A 79 -4.69 13.84 -6.91
C LYS A 79 -4.45 13.46 -5.45
N ILE A 80 -3.45 14.03 -4.80
CA ILE A 80 -3.22 13.84 -3.37
C ILE A 80 -3.79 15.07 -2.66
N ILE A 81 -4.69 14.87 -1.70
CA ILE A 81 -5.35 15.93 -0.96
C ILE A 81 -5.04 15.75 0.52
N ASP A 82 -4.68 16.83 1.19
CA ASP A 82 -4.47 16.84 2.63
C ASP A 82 -5.81 16.73 3.37
N ILE A 83 -5.98 15.73 4.24
CA ILE A 83 -7.20 15.57 5.05
C ILE A 83 -7.43 16.78 5.98
N GLU A 84 -6.35 17.41 6.47
CA GLU A 84 -6.48 18.46 7.48
C GLU A 84 -6.82 19.82 6.87
N THR A 85 -6.34 20.08 5.65
CA THR A 85 -6.42 21.40 5.02
C THR A 85 -7.23 21.43 3.73
N ASP A 86 -7.69 20.28 3.24
CA ASP A 86 -8.30 20.09 1.90
C ASP A 86 -7.43 20.65 0.75
N ALA A 87 -6.14 20.90 1.01
CA ALA A 87 -5.22 21.42 0.04
C ALA A 87 -4.69 20.29 -0.86
N VAL A 88 -4.65 20.54 -2.17
CA VAL A 88 -3.98 19.62 -3.11
C VAL A 88 -2.48 19.64 -2.82
N ILE A 89 -1.96 18.47 -2.45
CA ILE A 89 -0.53 18.22 -2.30
C ILE A 89 -0.02 17.84 -3.71
N LYS A 90 0.76 18.76 -4.30
CA LYS A 90 1.28 18.65 -5.67
C LYS A 90 2.10 17.39 -5.90
#